data_AF-A0A4S3M5J9-F1
#
_entry.id   AF-A0A4S3M5J9-F1
#
_cell.length_a   1.000
_cell.length_b   1.000
_cell.length_c   1.000
_cell.angle_alpha   90.00
_cell.angle_beta   90.00
_cell.angle_gamma   90.00
#
_symmetry.space_group_name_H-M   'P 1'
#
loop_
_entity.id
_entity.type
_entity.pdbx_description
1 polymer ?
#
loop_
_entity_poly.entity_id
_entity_poly.type
_entity_poly.pdbx_seq_one_letter_code
_entity_poly.pdbx_strand_id
1 'polypeptide(L)'
;MLILSRSGQSKARELEHHASAGIAAINAAVDQARRRYITPIAGQDMIYREKQAEAERFLALDPVPDAESLDPGVFPFIAAESHATGQTPQEVAALFERLATEWRQLGAQMEALRIGAIARVRAAAGPADIGAAVAEVVALLEGLS
;
A
#
# COMPACT_ATOMS: atom_id res chain seq x y z
N MET A 1 -30.08 46.77 5.21
CA MET A 1 -29.81 45.38 4.79
C MET A 1 -28.58 44.90 5.57
N LEU A 2 -28.77 44.07 6.59
CA LEU A 2 -27.67 43.58 7.42
C LEU A 2 -27.09 42.32 6.75
N ILE A 3 -25.86 42.39 6.25
CA ILE A 3 -25.15 41.22 5.76
C ILE A 3 -24.54 40.53 6.98
N LEU A 4 -25.14 39.43 7.42
CA LEU A 4 -24.56 38.59 8.47
C LEU A 4 -23.35 37.84 7.89
N SER A 5 -22.15 38.28 8.26
CA SER A 5 -20.90 37.59 7.91
C SER A 5 -20.53 36.59 9.02
N ARG A 6 -20.10 35.38 8.64
CA ARG A 6 -19.64 34.35 9.59
C ARG A 6 -18.43 34.85 10.39
N SER A 7 -18.40 34.54 11.70
CA SER A 7 -17.24 34.84 12.55
C SER A 7 -16.00 34.07 12.10
N GLY A 8 -14.80 34.58 12.41
CA GLY A 8 -13.54 33.88 12.12
C GLY A 8 -13.49 32.47 12.70
N GLN A 9 -14.02 32.29 13.91
CA GLN A 9 -14.10 30.97 14.55
C GLN A 9 -15.03 30.00 13.80
N SER A 10 -16.14 30.50 13.24
CA SER A 10 -17.02 29.67 12.41
C SER A 10 -16.32 29.22 11.13
N LYS A 11 -15.55 30.09 10.49
CA LYS A 11 -14.79 29.75 9.27
C LYS A 11 -13.67 28.75 9.57
N ALA A 12 -12.97 28.90 10.69
CA ALA A 12 -11.94 27.96 11.11
C ALA A 12 -12.50 26.55 11.34
N ARG A 13 -13.62 26.41 12.07
CA ARG A 13 -14.28 25.12 12.28
C ARG A 13 -14.75 24.46 11.00
N GLU A 14 -15.27 25.25 10.07
CA GLU A 14 -15.67 24.76 8.75
C GLU A 14 -14.45 24.22 7.97
N LEU A 15 -13.34 24.97 7.98
CA LEU A 15 -12.11 24.53 7.33
C LEU A 15 -11.56 23.24 7.96
N GLU A 16 -11.54 23.14 9.29
CA GLU A 16 -11.15 21.93 10.02
C GLU A 16 -12.03 20.72 9.65
N HIS A 17 -13.35 20.93 9.56
CA HIS A 17 -14.28 19.88 9.13
C HIS A 17 -13.97 19.40 7.71
N HIS A 18 -13.74 20.33 6.77
CA HIS A 18 -13.35 19.98 5.41
C HIS A 18 -11.99 19.26 5.36
N ALA A 19 -11.01 19.68 6.16
CA ALA A 19 -9.70 19.05 6.21
C ALA A 19 -9.79 17.61 6.74
N SER A 20 -10.58 17.39 7.79
CA SER A 20 -10.84 16.04 8.34
C SER A 20 -11.49 15.13 7.29
N ALA A 21 -12.53 15.62 6.60
CA ALA A 21 -13.19 14.88 5.53
C ALA A 21 -12.24 14.58 4.35
N GLY A 22 -11.41 15.56 3.95
CA GLY A 22 -10.42 15.40 2.89
C GLY A 22 -9.37 14.34 3.22
N ILE A 23 -8.82 14.37 4.44
CA ILE A 23 -7.85 13.36 4.91
C ILE A 23 -8.48 11.96 4.92
N ALA A 24 -9.74 11.84 5.37
CA ALA A 24 -10.46 10.57 5.35
C ALA A 24 -10.63 10.03 3.92
N ALA A 25 -11.01 10.89 2.96
CA ALA A 25 -11.13 10.52 1.56
C ALA A 25 -9.79 10.07 0.95
N ILE A 26 -8.70 10.78 1.24
CA ILE A 26 -7.34 10.41 0.78
C ILE A 26 -6.94 9.03 1.31
N ASN A 27 -7.15 8.77 2.60
CA ASN A 27 -6.83 7.47 3.19
C ASN A 27 -7.66 6.34 2.57
N ALA A 28 -8.95 6.58 2.32
CA ALA A 28 -9.82 5.61 1.66
C ALA A 28 -9.38 5.32 0.21
N ALA A 29 -9.01 6.34 -0.56
CA ALA A 29 -8.52 6.18 -1.93
C ALA A 29 -7.23 5.36 -1.99
N VAL A 30 -6.29 5.61 -1.06
CA VAL A 30 -5.04 4.84 -0.99
C VAL A 30 -5.29 3.40 -0.55
N ASP A 31 -6.19 3.17 0.42
CA ASP A 31 -6.60 1.81 0.80
C ASP A 31 -7.19 1.04 -0.40
N GLN A 32 -8.08 1.68 -1.16
CA GLN A 32 -8.66 1.09 -2.37
C GLN A 32 -7.58 0.76 -3.42
N ALA A 33 -6.61 1.65 -3.62
CA ALA A 33 -5.51 1.40 -4.55
C ALA A 33 -4.64 0.21 -4.09
N ARG A 34 -4.30 0.12 -2.79
CA ARG A 34 -3.53 -0.99 -2.22
C ARG A 34 -4.23 -2.34 -2.44
N ARG A 35 -5.56 -2.41 -2.26
CA ARG A 35 -6.35 -3.63 -2.46
C ARG A 35 -6.29 -4.21 -3.88
N ARG A 36 -5.79 -3.47 -4.87
CA ARG A 36 -5.54 -4.00 -6.22
C ARG A 36 -4.32 -4.94 -6.26
N TYR A 37 -3.40 -4.80 -5.32
CA TYR A 37 -2.11 -5.50 -5.30
C TYR A 37 -1.93 -6.44 -4.09
N ILE A 38 -2.68 -6.23 -3.00
CA ILE A 38 -2.63 -7.07 -1.80
C ILE A 38 -3.99 -7.68 -1.47
N THR A 39 -3.97 -8.86 -0.86
CA THR A 39 -5.16 -9.52 -0.34
C THR A 39 -5.46 -9.05 1.09
N PRO A 40 -6.57 -8.35 1.36
CA PRO A 40 -6.86 -7.80 2.68
C PRO A 40 -7.52 -8.85 3.60
N ILE A 41 -6.74 -9.82 4.07
CA ILE A 41 -7.16 -10.82 5.07
C ILE A 41 -6.26 -10.80 6.30
N ALA A 42 -6.81 -11.23 7.44
CA ALA A 42 -6.11 -11.20 8.71
C ALA A 42 -4.79 -11.98 8.65
N GLY A 43 -3.69 -11.34 9.07
CA GLY A 43 -2.35 -11.94 9.08
C GLY A 43 -1.64 -12.00 7.73
N GLN A 44 -2.27 -11.57 6.62
CA GLN A 44 -1.67 -11.67 5.28
C GLN A 44 -0.33 -10.92 5.17
N ASP A 45 -0.23 -9.73 5.79
CA ASP A 45 1.02 -8.95 5.79
C ASP A 45 2.17 -9.70 6.48
N MET A 46 1.88 -10.49 7.51
CA MET A 46 2.88 -11.33 8.18
C MET A 46 3.32 -12.44 7.23
N ILE A 47 2.38 -13.10 6.55
CA ILE A 47 2.69 -14.14 5.57
C ILE A 47 3.54 -13.60 4.42
N TYR A 48 3.23 -12.43 3.87
CA TYR A 48 4.05 -11.84 2.80
C TYR A 48 5.47 -11.53 3.25
N ARG A 49 5.66 -11.04 4.49
CA ARG A 49 7.00 -10.77 5.05
C ARG A 49 7.80 -12.06 5.25
N GLU A 50 7.17 -13.10 5.78
CA GLU A 50 7.83 -14.40 5.96
C GLU A 50 8.20 -15.02 4.61
N LYS A 51 7.30 -14.95 3.61
CA LYS A 51 7.58 -15.40 2.23
C LYS A 51 8.78 -14.68 1.61
N GLN A 52 8.86 -13.35 1.75
CA GLN A 52 10.02 -12.58 1.28
C GLN A 52 11.30 -13.05 2.00
N ALA A 53 11.29 -13.10 3.33
CA ALA A 53 12.45 -13.49 4.12
C ALA A 53 12.92 -14.91 3.78
N GLU A 54 11.99 -15.82 3.51
CA GLU A 54 12.28 -17.19 3.10
C GLU A 54 12.91 -17.25 1.70
N ALA A 55 12.38 -16.47 0.74
CA ALA A 55 12.95 -16.35 -0.60
C ALA A 55 14.38 -15.79 -0.57
N GLU A 56 14.64 -14.75 0.21
CA GLU A 56 15.97 -14.17 0.38
C GLU A 56 16.99 -15.21 0.89
N ARG A 57 16.61 -16.00 1.92
CA ARG A 57 17.47 -17.07 2.44
C ARG A 57 17.68 -18.19 1.43
N PHE A 58 16.61 -18.60 0.75
CA PHE A 58 16.64 -19.72 -0.20
C PHE A 58 17.54 -19.40 -1.41
N LEU A 59 17.38 -18.19 -1.98
CA LEU A 59 18.15 -17.74 -3.15
C LEU A 59 19.62 -17.45 -2.82
N ALA A 60 19.98 -17.34 -1.54
CA ALA A 60 21.37 -17.19 -1.09
C ALA A 60 22.10 -18.54 -0.91
N LEU A 61 21.42 -19.68 -1.04
CA LEU A 61 22.04 -21.01 -0.96
C LEU A 61 22.84 -21.33 -2.23
N ASP A 62 23.94 -22.06 -2.06
CA ASP A 62 24.76 -22.60 -3.15
C ASP A 62 25.22 -24.03 -2.79
N PRO A 63 24.76 -25.08 -3.49
CA PRO A 63 23.76 -25.02 -4.56
C PRO A 63 22.35 -24.70 -4.03
N VAL A 64 21.52 -24.11 -4.89
CA VAL A 64 20.09 -23.91 -4.61
C VAL A 64 19.39 -25.28 -4.59
N PRO A 65 18.62 -25.64 -3.54
CA PRO A 65 17.91 -26.91 -3.48
C PRO A 65 16.86 -27.07 -4.59
N ASP A 66 16.71 -28.28 -5.10
CA ASP A 66 15.58 -28.68 -5.95
C ASP A 66 14.42 -29.24 -5.11
N ALA A 67 13.38 -29.77 -5.76
CA ALA A 67 12.22 -30.31 -5.07
C ALA A 67 12.53 -31.54 -4.19
N GLU A 68 13.57 -32.32 -4.51
CA GLU A 68 13.93 -33.53 -3.76
C GLU A 68 14.82 -33.22 -2.55
N SER A 69 15.64 -32.18 -2.65
CA SER A 69 16.62 -31.75 -1.64
C SER A 69 16.13 -30.61 -0.74
N LEU A 70 14.95 -30.05 -0.99
CA LEU A 70 14.33 -29.03 -0.15
C LEU A 70 13.92 -29.57 1.21
N ASP A 71 14.38 -28.95 2.30
CA ASP A 71 13.87 -29.22 3.65
C ASP A 71 12.62 -28.35 3.93
N PRO A 72 11.40 -28.94 4.00
CA PRO A 72 10.18 -28.19 4.27
C PRO A 72 10.11 -27.62 5.71
N GLY A 73 10.96 -28.09 6.62
CA GLY A 73 11.09 -27.51 7.96
C GLY A 73 11.86 -26.19 7.97
N VAL A 74 12.74 -25.97 6.98
CA VAL A 74 13.53 -24.73 6.82
C VAL A 74 12.85 -23.75 5.87
N PHE A 75 12.20 -24.27 4.83
CA PHE A 75 11.51 -23.49 3.80
C PHE A 75 10.03 -23.89 3.66
N PRO A 76 9.22 -23.71 4.72
CA PRO A 76 7.83 -24.19 4.75
C PRO A 76 6.92 -23.49 3.73
N PHE A 77 7.08 -22.19 3.48
CA PHE A 77 6.22 -21.48 2.52
C PHE A 77 6.56 -21.84 1.07
N ILE A 78 7.84 -21.95 0.74
CA ILE A 78 8.30 -22.36 -0.59
C ILE A 78 7.88 -23.80 -0.87
N ALA A 79 8.08 -24.72 0.09
CA ALA A 79 7.67 -26.11 -0.06
C ALA A 79 6.16 -26.24 -0.28
N ALA A 80 5.35 -25.57 0.55
CA ALA A 80 3.89 -25.64 0.45
C ALA A 80 3.37 -25.06 -0.87
N GLU A 81 3.88 -23.90 -1.30
CA GLU A 81 3.45 -23.27 -2.55
C GLU A 81 3.92 -24.07 -3.77
N SER A 82 5.13 -24.63 -3.74
CA SER A 82 5.65 -25.50 -4.81
C SER A 82 4.74 -26.72 -4.99
N HIS A 83 4.37 -27.38 -3.88
CA HIS A 83 3.45 -28.49 -3.91
C HIS A 83 2.07 -28.11 -4.43
N ALA A 84 1.51 -26.97 -3.98
CA ALA A 84 0.18 -26.53 -4.36
C ALA A 84 0.08 -26.08 -5.82
N THR A 85 1.15 -25.52 -6.39
CA THR A 85 1.15 -24.91 -7.72
C THR A 85 1.84 -25.77 -8.79
N GLY A 86 2.60 -26.79 -8.41
CA GLY A 86 3.43 -27.59 -9.30
C GLY A 86 4.68 -26.87 -9.81
N GLN A 87 4.98 -25.68 -9.26
CA GLN A 87 6.20 -24.93 -9.55
C GLN A 87 7.39 -25.53 -8.80
N THR A 88 8.59 -25.30 -9.33
CA THR A 88 9.83 -25.63 -8.62
C THR A 88 10.06 -24.69 -7.44
N PRO A 89 10.81 -25.11 -6.40
CA PRO A 89 11.16 -24.24 -5.27
C PRO A 89 11.82 -22.92 -5.70
N GLN A 90 12.67 -22.98 -6.73
CA GLN A 90 13.34 -21.81 -7.28
C GLN A 90 12.37 -20.84 -7.96
N GLU A 91 11.39 -21.34 -8.73
CA GLU A 91 10.35 -20.50 -9.35
C GLU A 91 9.49 -19.81 -8.30
N VAL A 92 9.12 -20.53 -7.23
CA VAL A 92 8.35 -19.98 -6.11
C VAL A 92 9.14 -18.93 -5.35
N ALA A 93 10.41 -19.18 -5.03
CA ALA A 93 11.27 -18.20 -4.37
C ALA A 93 11.43 -16.92 -5.22
N ALA A 94 11.65 -17.08 -6.53
CA ALA A 94 11.74 -15.95 -7.45
C ALA A 94 10.40 -15.18 -7.58
N LEU A 95 9.26 -15.88 -7.51
CA LEU A 95 7.93 -15.28 -7.44
C LEU A 95 7.77 -14.41 -6.18
N PHE A 96 8.11 -14.94 -5.00
CA PHE A 96 8.01 -14.19 -3.74
C PHE A 96 8.88 -12.95 -3.74
N GLU A 97 10.14 -13.04 -4.17
CA GLU A 97 11.06 -11.89 -4.24
C GLU A 97 10.57 -10.83 -5.23
N ARG A 98 10.07 -11.25 -6.40
CA ARG A 98 9.49 -10.32 -7.39
C ARG A 98 8.30 -9.57 -6.81
N LEU A 99 7.34 -10.27 -6.21
CA LEU A 99 6.15 -9.65 -5.62
C LEU A 99 6.52 -8.68 -4.49
N ALA A 100 7.49 -9.05 -3.64
CA ALA A 100 7.98 -8.19 -2.59
C ALA A 100 8.62 -6.90 -3.15
N THR A 101 9.41 -7.02 -4.22
CA THR A 101 10.04 -5.88 -4.89
C THR A 101 9.02 -4.97 -5.57
N GLU A 102 8.06 -5.53 -6.31
CA GLU A 102 6.96 -4.78 -6.93
C GLU A 102 6.16 -4.02 -5.88
N TRP A 103 5.77 -4.70 -4.78
CA TRP A 103 5.04 -4.08 -3.68
C TRP A 103 5.85 -2.97 -3.00
N ARG A 104 7.16 -3.13 -2.82
CA ARG A 104 8.02 -2.11 -2.21
C ARG A 104 8.00 -0.81 -3.03
N GLN A 105 8.10 -0.92 -4.34
CA GLN A 105 8.08 0.24 -5.24
C GLN A 105 6.70 0.89 -5.31
N LEU A 106 5.63 0.10 -5.49
CA LEU A 106 4.26 0.61 -5.55
C LEU A 106 3.81 1.20 -4.20
N GLY A 107 4.13 0.52 -3.10
CA GLY A 107 3.83 0.95 -1.74
C GLY A 107 4.47 2.30 -1.40
N ALA A 108 5.74 2.49 -1.77
CA ALA A 108 6.44 3.75 -1.58
C ALA A 108 5.79 4.89 -2.40
N GLN A 109 5.44 4.63 -3.66
CA GLN A 109 4.76 5.62 -4.51
C GLN A 109 3.39 6.03 -3.94
N MET A 110 2.55 5.05 -3.58
CA MET A 110 1.24 5.31 -2.98
C MET A 110 1.35 6.08 -1.65
N GLU A 111 2.35 5.75 -0.83
CA GLU A 111 2.57 6.45 0.44
C GLU A 111 3.04 7.90 0.22
N ALA A 112 3.93 8.14 -0.74
CA ALA A 112 4.35 9.48 -1.12
C ALA A 112 3.16 10.35 -1.59
N LEU A 113 2.29 9.79 -2.43
CA LEU A 113 1.04 10.42 -2.86
C LEU A 113 0.14 10.76 -1.67
N ARG A 114 -0.03 9.80 -0.74
CA ARG A 114 -0.86 9.98 0.46
C ARG A 114 -0.38 11.11 1.34
N ILE A 115 0.88 11.08 1.75
CA ILE A 115 1.44 12.07 2.68
C ILE A 115 1.55 13.45 2.02
N GLY A 116 1.86 13.50 0.72
CA GLY A 116 1.89 14.74 -0.05
C GLY A 116 0.52 15.40 -0.15
N ALA A 117 -0.54 14.63 -0.45
CA ALA A 117 -1.90 15.13 -0.49
C ALA A 117 -2.39 15.60 0.89
N ILE A 118 -2.10 14.86 1.96
CA ILE A 118 -2.41 15.28 3.34
C ILE A 118 -1.69 16.59 3.70
N ALA A 119 -0.44 16.75 3.29
CA ALA A 119 0.30 18.00 3.50
C ALA A 119 -0.37 19.18 2.79
N ARG A 120 -0.83 18.99 1.54
CA ARG A 120 -1.60 20.02 0.81
C ARG A 120 -2.92 20.37 1.49
N VAL A 121 -3.67 19.37 1.98
CA VAL A 121 -4.91 19.61 2.75
C VAL A 121 -4.66 20.44 4.01
N ARG A 122 -3.55 20.16 4.72
CA ARG A 122 -3.18 20.92 5.93
C ARG A 122 -2.73 22.36 5.63
N ALA A 123 -2.23 22.63 4.43
CA ALA A 123 -1.79 23.96 3.99
C ALA A 123 -2.87 24.76 3.24
N ALA A 124 -4.03 24.16 2.98
CA ALA A 124 -5.11 24.75 2.21
C ALA A 124 -5.68 26.05 2.85
N ALA A 125 -5.95 27.06 2.02
CA ALA A 125 -6.54 28.31 2.48
C ALA A 125 -8.08 28.23 2.53
N GLY A 126 -8.67 27.22 1.90
CA GLY A 126 -10.11 27.02 1.89
C GLY A 126 -10.56 25.65 1.40
N PRO A 127 -11.88 25.38 1.47
CA PRO A 127 -12.45 24.09 1.05
C PRO A 127 -12.19 23.71 -0.41
N ALA A 128 -12.06 24.70 -1.30
CA ALA A 128 -11.76 24.46 -2.72
C ALA A 128 -10.37 23.83 -2.92
N ASP A 129 -9.35 24.33 -2.22
CA ASP A 129 -7.99 23.79 -2.30
C ASP A 129 -7.92 22.36 -1.75
N ILE A 130 -8.69 22.08 -0.69
CA ILE A 130 -8.84 20.73 -0.12
C ILE A 130 -9.45 19.80 -1.16
N GLY A 131 -10.55 20.21 -1.80
CA GLY A 131 -11.21 19.44 -2.84
C GLY A 131 -10.27 19.15 -4.04
N ALA A 132 -9.48 20.14 -4.45
CA ALA A 132 -8.49 19.97 -5.51
C ALA A 132 -7.39 18.96 -5.12
N ALA A 133 -6.84 19.05 -3.90
CA ALA A 133 -5.82 18.13 -3.41
C ALA A 133 -6.33 16.67 -3.34
N VAL A 134 -7.60 16.48 -2.96
CA VAL A 134 -8.26 15.16 -2.95
C VAL A 134 -8.45 14.65 -4.38
N ALA A 135 -9.02 15.46 -5.28
CA ALA A 135 -9.27 15.04 -6.66
C ALA A 135 -7.98 14.68 -7.41
N GLU A 136 -6.91 15.47 -7.22
CA GLU A 136 -5.60 15.21 -7.82
C GLU A 136 -5.04 13.86 -7.36
N VAL A 137 -5.03 13.58 -6.06
CA VAL A 137 -4.44 12.32 -5.56
C VAL A 137 -5.27 11.11 -5.95
N VAL A 138 -6.61 11.24 -6.00
CA VAL A 138 -7.49 10.15 -6.49
C VAL A 138 -7.15 9.83 -7.95
N ALA A 139 -7.05 10.82 -8.82
CA ALA A 139 -6.69 10.61 -10.22
C ALA A 139 -5.30 9.98 -10.38
N LEU A 140 -4.32 10.40 -9.58
CA LEU A 140 -2.98 9.81 -9.59
C LEU A 140 -3.00 8.34 -9.14
N LEU A 141 -3.77 8.00 -8.10
CA LEU A 141 -3.92 6.63 -7.61
C LEU A 141 -4.72 5.74 -8.59
N GLU A 142 -5.64 6.30 -9.35
CA GLU A 142 -6.36 5.59 -10.43
C GLU A 142 -5.43 5.27 -11.61
N GLY A 143 -4.49 6.17 -11.92
CA GLY A 143 -3.47 5.93 -12.95
C GLY A 143 -2.36 4.95 -12.55
N LEU A 144 -2.30 4.55 -11.27
CA LEU A 144 -1.50 3.40 -10.83
C LEU A 144 -2.28 2.12 -11.17
N SER A 145 -2.09 1.64 -12.39
CA SER A 145 -2.58 0.35 -12.89
C SER A 145 -1.48 -0.35 -13.66
#